data_AF-A0A438M9G3-F1
#
_entry.id   AF-A0A438M9G3-F1
#
_cell.length_a   1.000
_cell.length_b   1.000
_cell.length_c   1.000
_cell.angle_alpha   90.00
_cell.angle_beta   90.00
_cell.angle_gamma   90.00
#
_symmetry.space_group_name_H-M   'P 1'
#
loop_
_entity.id
_entity.type
_entity.pdbx_description
1 polymer ?
#
loop_
_entity_poly.entity_id
_entity_poly.type
_entity_poly.pdbx_seq_one_letter_code
_entity_poly.pdbx_strand_id
1 'polypeptide(L)'
;MFERFTDRARRVVVLAQEEARMMNHGYIGTEHILLGLIHEGEGLAALVLDGCGVELEHVRAFVERETGHDGKPPSGHIPFTPRAKKVLELSLREALQLRHNYIGTEHILLGLIREGEGLAAQALADAGADLADVRQRLLDRAGRGSKERPSEMFLAGGSMLSERLTRIEESLERIERHLGIQPPAKAKEPEDGREEGLG
;
A
#
# COMPACT_ATOMS: atom_id res chain seq x y z
N MET A 1 -7.01 9.46 -7.40
CA MET A 1 -7.20 8.04 -7.05
C MET A 1 -7.71 7.84 -5.62
N PHE A 2 -7.16 8.53 -4.61
CA PHE A 2 -7.62 8.41 -3.21
C PHE A 2 -9.08 8.81 -3.00
N GLU A 3 -9.66 9.61 -3.89
CA GLU A 3 -11.12 9.85 -3.91
C GLU A 3 -11.93 8.55 -4.03
N ARG A 4 -11.35 7.50 -4.66
CA ARG A 4 -11.96 6.16 -4.70
C ARG A 4 -11.62 5.31 -3.49
N PHE A 5 -10.56 5.63 -2.75
CA PHE A 5 -10.25 4.92 -1.51
C PHE A 5 -11.29 5.31 -0.46
N THR A 6 -11.80 4.32 0.26
CA THR A 6 -12.61 4.58 1.46
C THR A 6 -11.75 5.23 2.55
N ASP A 7 -12.37 5.87 3.52
CA ASP A 7 -11.61 6.52 4.61
C ASP A 7 -10.75 5.51 5.38
N ARG A 8 -11.25 4.28 5.60
CA ARG A 8 -10.45 3.17 6.15
C ARG A 8 -9.26 2.80 5.27
N ALA A 9 -9.45 2.68 3.96
CA ALA A 9 -8.38 2.38 3.02
C ALA A 9 -7.31 3.49 2.97
N ARG A 10 -7.69 4.76 3.15
CA ARG A 10 -6.72 5.86 3.33
C ARG A 10 -5.98 5.76 4.66
N ARG A 11 -6.69 5.40 5.73
CA ARG A 11 -6.10 5.19 7.06
C ARG A 11 -5.03 4.09 7.05
N VAL A 12 -5.25 2.98 6.33
CA VAL A 12 -4.23 1.93 6.13
C VAL A 12 -2.92 2.50 5.59
N VAL A 13 -2.97 3.44 4.64
CA VAL A 13 -1.77 4.04 4.06
C VAL A 13 -1.04 4.94 5.07
N VAL A 14 -1.78 5.69 5.87
CA VAL A 14 -1.19 6.51 6.94
C VAL A 14 -0.51 5.61 7.98
N LEU A 15 -1.19 4.54 8.41
CA LEU A 15 -0.64 3.56 9.35
C LEU A 15 0.59 2.85 8.78
N ALA A 16 0.60 2.51 7.49
CA ALA A 16 1.78 1.94 6.84
C ALA A 16 2.98 2.90 6.90
N GLN A 17 2.75 4.21 6.70
CA GLN A 17 3.81 5.20 6.84
C GLN A 17 4.30 5.31 8.30
N GLU A 18 3.39 5.25 9.27
CA GLU A 18 3.74 5.25 10.69
C GLU A 18 4.60 4.04 11.07
N GLU A 19 4.25 2.84 10.61
CA GLU A 19 5.03 1.62 10.81
C GLU A 19 6.43 1.73 10.18
N ALA A 20 6.52 2.25 8.95
CA ALA A 20 7.82 2.51 8.31
C ALA A 20 8.68 3.48 9.14
N ARG A 21 8.07 4.54 9.70
CA ARG A 21 8.78 5.50 10.57
C ARG A 21 9.23 4.87 11.87
N MET A 22 8.40 4.06 12.51
CA MET A 22 8.73 3.38 13.76
C MET A 22 9.94 2.45 13.59
N MET A 23 10.03 1.78 12.43
CA MET A 23 11.16 0.92 12.06
C MET A 23 12.36 1.68 11.46
N ASN A 24 12.29 3.01 11.38
CA ASN A 24 13.24 3.90 10.69
C ASN A 24 13.40 3.64 9.18
N HIS A 25 12.53 2.85 8.55
CA HIS A 25 12.62 2.56 7.13
C HIS A 25 12.39 3.80 6.26
N GLY A 26 13.37 4.11 5.42
CA GLY A 26 13.29 5.19 4.43
C GLY A 26 12.35 4.92 3.25
N TYR A 27 11.52 3.88 3.31
CA TYR A 27 10.59 3.46 2.26
C TYR A 27 9.32 2.82 2.85
N ILE A 28 8.23 2.81 2.07
CA ILE A 28 7.01 2.06 2.38
C ILE A 28 6.98 0.81 1.49
N GLY A 29 7.27 -0.37 2.06
CA GLY A 29 7.17 -1.65 1.40
C GLY A 29 5.82 -2.34 1.60
N THR A 30 5.75 -3.59 1.13
CA THR A 30 4.53 -4.41 1.23
C THR A 30 4.17 -4.74 2.67
N GLU A 31 5.19 -4.95 3.49
CA GLU A 31 5.14 -5.27 4.91
C GLU A 31 4.49 -4.15 5.72
N HIS A 32 4.82 -2.90 5.42
CA HIS A 32 4.20 -1.75 6.06
C HIS A 32 2.72 -1.63 5.67
N ILE A 33 2.36 -1.94 4.42
CA ILE A 33 0.95 -2.00 4.00
C ILE A 33 0.20 -3.10 4.77
N LEU A 34 0.80 -4.27 4.95
CA LEU A 34 0.21 -5.35 5.74
C LEU A 34 0.00 -4.93 7.20
N LEU A 35 1.03 -4.37 7.84
CA LEU A 35 0.93 -3.85 9.21
C LEU A 35 -0.17 -2.79 9.31
N GLY A 36 -0.24 -1.87 8.35
CA GLY A 36 -1.30 -0.87 8.27
C GLY A 36 -2.69 -1.46 8.11
N LEU A 37 -2.85 -2.57 7.39
CA LEU A 37 -4.13 -3.29 7.26
C LEU A 37 -4.56 -3.93 8.58
N ILE A 38 -3.62 -4.53 9.32
CA ILE A 38 -3.90 -5.18 10.61
C ILE A 38 -4.23 -4.10 11.66
N HIS A 39 -3.40 -3.06 11.74
CA HIS A 39 -3.54 -1.95 12.69
C HIS A 39 -4.82 -1.13 12.42
N GLU A 40 -5.35 -1.10 11.19
CA GLU A 40 -6.61 -0.42 10.94
C GLU A 40 -7.78 -1.02 11.75
N GLY A 41 -7.75 -2.34 12.00
CA GLY A 41 -8.51 -3.04 13.05
C GLY A 41 -10.00 -3.29 12.78
N GLU A 42 -10.67 -2.43 12.03
CA GLU A 42 -12.13 -2.52 11.83
C GLU A 42 -12.54 -2.99 10.42
N GLY A 43 -11.67 -2.75 9.44
CA GLY A 43 -11.91 -3.04 8.04
C GLY A 43 -11.99 -4.54 7.77
N LEU A 44 -12.62 -4.88 6.65
CA LEU A 44 -12.81 -6.27 6.25
C LEU A 44 -11.48 -7.03 6.13
N ALA A 45 -10.40 -6.37 5.71
CA ALA A 45 -9.07 -6.97 5.69
C ALA A 45 -8.58 -7.35 7.10
N ALA A 46 -8.64 -6.42 8.05
CA ALA A 46 -8.25 -6.66 9.43
C ALA A 46 -9.03 -7.84 10.04
N LEU A 47 -10.36 -7.84 9.86
CA LEU A 47 -11.24 -8.90 10.36
C LEU A 47 -10.96 -10.28 9.75
N VAL A 48 -10.50 -10.34 8.49
CA VAL A 48 -10.14 -11.62 7.86
C VAL A 48 -8.76 -12.08 8.35
N LEU A 49 -7.79 -11.16 8.45
CA LEU A 49 -6.45 -11.46 8.96
C LEU A 49 -6.50 -11.96 10.41
N ASP A 50 -7.27 -11.29 11.27
CA ASP A 50 -7.54 -11.71 12.65
C ASP A 50 -8.18 -13.11 12.71
N GLY A 51 -9.20 -13.36 11.88
CA GLY A 51 -9.82 -14.69 11.77
C GLY A 51 -8.90 -15.79 11.19
N CYS A 52 -7.74 -15.42 10.63
CA CYS A 52 -6.69 -16.33 10.19
C CYS A 52 -5.54 -16.45 11.21
N GLY A 53 -5.63 -15.79 12.38
CA GLY A 53 -4.59 -15.81 13.40
C GLY A 53 -3.39 -14.89 13.11
N VAL A 54 -3.55 -13.94 12.18
CA VAL A 54 -2.48 -12.99 11.85
C VAL A 54 -2.49 -11.83 12.85
N GLU A 55 -1.61 -11.92 13.84
CA GLU A 55 -1.45 -10.96 14.94
C GLU A 55 -0.47 -9.83 14.57
N LEU A 56 -0.80 -8.59 14.96
CA LEU A 56 0.01 -7.40 14.64
C LEU A 56 1.46 -7.54 15.14
N GLU A 57 1.63 -7.92 16.40
CA GLU A 57 2.96 -8.03 17.01
C GLU A 57 3.80 -9.16 16.41
N HIS A 58 3.16 -10.26 15.97
CA HIS A 58 3.86 -11.34 15.26
C HIS A 58 4.42 -10.82 13.93
N VAL A 59 3.58 -10.17 13.14
CA VAL A 59 4.00 -9.61 11.84
C VAL A 59 5.07 -8.53 12.04
N ARG A 60 4.94 -7.68 13.07
CA ARG A 60 5.95 -6.66 13.38
C ARG A 60 7.30 -7.30 13.71
N ALA A 61 7.31 -8.29 14.60
CA ALA A 61 8.52 -9.01 14.98
C ALA A 61 9.16 -9.77 13.80
N PHE A 62 8.35 -10.31 12.89
CA PHE A 62 8.85 -10.89 11.64
C PHE A 62 9.57 -9.84 10.79
N VAL A 63 8.94 -8.69 10.54
CA VAL A 63 9.52 -7.65 9.69
C VAL A 63 10.82 -7.13 10.28
N GLU A 64 10.84 -6.80 11.57
CA GLU A 64 12.05 -6.32 12.26
C GLU A 64 13.20 -7.33 12.19
N ARG A 65 12.91 -8.63 12.23
CA ARG A 65 13.93 -9.68 12.09
C ARG A 65 14.53 -9.73 10.70
N GLU A 66 13.72 -9.57 9.65
CA GLU A 66 14.15 -9.71 8.26
C GLU A 66 14.80 -8.44 7.70
N THR A 67 14.36 -7.25 8.15
CA THR A 67 14.86 -5.96 7.64
C THR A 67 15.77 -5.23 8.61
N GLY A 68 15.70 -5.57 9.91
CA GLY A 68 16.35 -4.79 10.96
C GLY A 68 15.68 -3.43 11.17
N HIS A 69 16.39 -2.54 11.86
CA HIS A 69 16.07 -1.12 11.93
C HIS A 69 17.13 -0.33 11.17
N ASP A 70 16.70 0.63 10.36
CA ASP A 70 17.61 1.63 9.81
C ASP A 70 18.14 2.55 10.94
N GLY A 71 19.37 3.03 10.79
CA GLY A 71 20.07 3.69 11.91
C GLY A 71 19.46 5.04 12.35
N LYS A 72 18.94 5.85 11.44
CA LYS A 72 18.29 7.13 11.77
C LYS A 72 16.87 7.16 11.21
N PRO A 73 15.89 7.66 11.97
CA PRO A 73 14.54 7.84 11.47
C PRO A 73 14.55 8.70 10.20
N PRO A 74 13.75 8.36 9.18
CA PRO A 74 13.71 9.11 7.94
C PRO A 74 13.07 10.47 8.20
N SER A 75 13.81 11.53 7.88
CA SER A 75 13.29 12.89 7.91
C SER A 75 12.60 13.22 6.58
N GLY A 76 11.37 13.75 6.63
CA GLY A 76 10.64 14.14 5.43
C GLY A 76 9.88 12.99 4.77
N HIS A 77 9.92 12.92 3.45
CA HIS A 77 9.16 11.97 2.63
C HIS A 77 9.69 10.55 2.69
N ILE A 78 8.76 9.60 2.64
CA ILE A 78 9.03 8.17 2.59
C ILE A 78 8.32 7.64 1.35
N PRO A 79 9.05 7.34 0.26
CA PRO A 79 8.45 6.84 -0.97
C PRO A 79 7.94 5.41 -0.82
N PHE A 80 6.92 5.05 -1.59
CA PHE A 80 6.58 3.64 -1.79
C PHE A 80 7.63 2.93 -2.64
N THR A 81 7.94 1.69 -2.28
CA THR A 81 8.71 0.77 -3.13
C THR A 81 7.94 0.43 -4.42
N PRO A 82 8.61 -0.02 -5.51
CA PRO A 82 7.92 -0.48 -6.72
C PRO A 82 6.89 -1.58 -6.45
N ARG A 83 7.19 -2.55 -5.57
CA ARG A 83 6.26 -3.61 -5.17
C ARG A 83 5.06 -3.06 -4.39
N ALA A 84 5.27 -2.12 -3.47
CA ALA A 84 4.16 -1.49 -2.75
C ALA A 84 3.25 -0.67 -3.69
N LYS A 85 3.82 0.07 -4.65
CA LYS A 85 3.03 0.72 -5.72
C LYS A 85 2.23 -0.32 -6.50
N LYS A 86 2.85 -1.47 -6.80
CA LYS A 86 2.17 -2.58 -7.49
C LYS A 86 0.97 -3.11 -6.71
N VAL A 87 1.07 -3.25 -5.39
CA VAL A 87 -0.05 -3.63 -4.52
C VAL A 87 -1.24 -2.67 -4.68
N LEU A 88 -0.98 -1.36 -4.71
CA LEU A 88 -2.03 -0.34 -4.87
C LEU A 88 -2.65 -0.34 -6.28
N GLU A 89 -1.87 -0.65 -7.32
CA GLU A 89 -2.42 -0.88 -8.66
C GLU A 89 -3.30 -2.14 -8.72
N LEU A 90 -2.83 -3.23 -8.11
CA LEU A 90 -3.55 -4.49 -8.07
C LEU A 90 -4.84 -4.36 -7.28
N SER A 91 -4.87 -3.58 -6.19
CA SER A 91 -6.09 -3.32 -5.43
C SER A 91 -7.19 -2.65 -6.27
N LEU A 92 -6.83 -1.69 -7.14
CA LEU A 92 -7.78 -1.14 -8.10
C LEU A 92 -8.30 -2.22 -9.06
N ARG A 93 -7.42 -3.09 -9.56
CA ARG A 93 -7.83 -4.17 -10.47
C ARG A 93 -8.80 -5.13 -9.78
N GLU A 94 -8.56 -5.50 -8.54
CA GLU A 94 -9.46 -6.35 -7.75
C GLU A 94 -10.81 -5.65 -7.52
N ALA A 95 -10.82 -4.36 -7.17
CA ALA A 95 -12.05 -3.59 -7.03
C ALA A 95 -12.88 -3.56 -8.32
N LEU A 96 -12.23 -3.31 -9.46
CA LEU A 96 -12.89 -3.32 -10.77
C LEU A 96 -13.42 -4.72 -11.14
N GLN A 97 -12.67 -5.79 -10.84
CA GLN A 97 -13.09 -7.18 -11.07
C GLN A 97 -14.32 -7.55 -10.23
N LEU A 98 -14.38 -7.07 -8.98
CA LEU A 98 -15.53 -7.21 -8.09
C LEU A 98 -16.67 -6.23 -8.42
N ARG A 99 -16.49 -5.37 -9.44
CA ARG A 99 -17.41 -4.29 -9.82
C ARG A 99 -17.72 -3.31 -8.69
N HIS A 100 -16.76 -3.12 -7.78
CA HIS A 100 -16.80 -2.07 -6.78
C HIS A 100 -16.31 -0.76 -7.40
N ASN A 101 -17.01 0.34 -7.10
CA ASN A 101 -16.67 1.69 -7.57
C ASN A 101 -15.71 2.44 -6.62
N TYR A 102 -15.34 1.79 -5.51
CA TYR A 102 -14.42 2.25 -4.48
C TYR A 102 -13.31 1.21 -4.25
N ILE A 103 -12.26 1.61 -3.54
CA ILE A 103 -11.16 0.76 -3.07
C ILE A 103 -11.21 0.74 -1.54
N GLY A 104 -11.68 -0.37 -0.99
CA GLY A 104 -11.66 -0.67 0.44
C GLY A 104 -10.44 -1.47 0.89
N THR A 105 -10.37 -1.74 2.19
CA THR A 105 -9.28 -2.50 2.82
C THR A 105 -9.10 -3.90 2.22
N GLU A 106 -10.20 -4.57 1.90
CA GLU A 106 -10.26 -5.89 1.27
C GLU A 106 -9.59 -5.91 -0.11
N HIS A 107 -9.71 -4.84 -0.87
CA HIS A 107 -9.07 -4.74 -2.17
C HIS A 107 -7.56 -4.56 -2.03
N ILE A 108 -7.11 -3.79 -1.03
CA ILE A 108 -5.68 -3.64 -0.73
C ILE A 108 -5.09 -4.99 -0.37
N LEU A 109 -5.74 -5.75 0.51
CA LEU A 109 -5.27 -7.08 0.90
C LEU A 109 -5.30 -8.07 -0.28
N LEU A 110 -6.35 -8.06 -1.12
CA LEU A 110 -6.38 -8.87 -2.35
C LEU A 110 -5.26 -8.49 -3.32
N GLY A 111 -4.93 -7.20 -3.42
CA GLY A 111 -3.81 -6.70 -4.22
C GLY A 111 -2.46 -7.16 -3.67
N LEU A 112 -2.32 -7.19 -2.35
CA LEU A 112 -1.12 -7.67 -1.65
C LEU A 112 -0.91 -9.17 -1.86
N ILE A 113 -1.96 -9.97 -1.70
CA ILE A 113 -1.90 -11.42 -1.96
C ILE A 113 -1.55 -11.71 -3.42
N ARG A 114 -2.07 -10.91 -4.36
CA ARG A 114 -1.80 -11.07 -5.79
C ARG A 114 -0.39 -10.65 -6.19
N GLU A 115 0.23 -9.74 -5.44
CA GLU A 115 1.65 -9.41 -5.63
C GLU A 115 2.54 -10.60 -5.21
N GLY A 116 2.24 -11.22 -4.06
CA GLY A 116 2.63 -12.58 -3.70
C GLY A 116 4.12 -12.86 -3.44
N GLU A 117 5.01 -11.93 -3.73
CA GLU A 117 6.47 -12.12 -3.66
C GLU A 117 7.14 -11.21 -2.63
N GLY A 118 6.46 -10.15 -2.18
CA GLY A 118 6.97 -9.20 -1.20
C GLY A 118 7.08 -9.77 0.22
N LEU A 119 7.73 -9.00 1.10
CA LEU A 119 7.94 -9.37 2.49
C LEU A 119 6.61 -9.58 3.24
N ALA A 120 5.53 -8.93 2.83
CA ALA A 120 4.21 -9.18 3.40
C ALA A 120 3.67 -10.59 3.11
N ALA A 121 3.92 -11.14 1.92
CA ALA A 121 3.52 -12.52 1.61
C ALA A 121 4.28 -13.52 2.48
N GLN A 122 5.57 -13.24 2.72
CA GLN A 122 6.42 -14.03 3.61
C GLN A 122 5.97 -13.92 5.07
N ALA A 123 5.61 -12.72 5.54
CA ALA A 123 5.12 -12.50 6.90
C ALA A 123 3.78 -13.21 7.16
N LEU A 124 2.88 -13.21 6.17
CA LEU A 124 1.63 -13.97 6.25
C LEU A 124 1.89 -15.48 6.33
N ALA A 125 2.82 -15.99 5.52
CA ALA A 125 3.20 -17.40 5.55
C ALA A 125 3.88 -17.79 6.89
N ASP A 126 4.73 -16.92 7.44
CA ASP A 126 5.37 -17.11 8.75
C ASP A 126 4.36 -17.11 9.90
N ALA A 127 3.31 -16.28 9.80
CA ALA A 127 2.17 -16.32 10.71
C ALA A 127 1.26 -17.56 10.53
N GLY A 128 1.57 -18.45 9.59
CA GLY A 128 0.80 -19.66 9.31
C GLY A 128 -0.45 -19.45 8.47
N ALA A 129 -0.62 -18.27 7.86
CA ALA A 129 -1.75 -17.97 7.01
C ALA A 129 -1.54 -18.52 5.58
N ASP A 130 -2.50 -19.30 5.10
CA ASP A 130 -2.55 -19.72 3.70
C ASP A 130 -3.12 -18.58 2.84
N LEU A 131 -2.32 -18.07 1.90
CA LEU A 131 -2.71 -16.95 1.04
C LEU A 131 -3.94 -17.23 0.18
N ALA A 132 -4.16 -18.47 -0.24
CA ALA A 132 -5.34 -18.88 -1.00
C ALA A 132 -6.59 -18.90 -0.10
N ASP A 133 -6.47 -19.38 1.14
CA ASP A 133 -7.57 -19.33 2.12
C ASP A 133 -7.94 -17.87 2.47
N VAL A 134 -6.94 -17.02 2.79
CA VAL A 134 -7.17 -15.59 3.06
C VAL A 134 -7.89 -14.93 1.87
N ARG A 135 -7.43 -15.20 0.64
CA ARG A 135 -8.08 -14.69 -0.58
C ARG A 135 -9.53 -15.17 -0.68
N GLN A 136 -9.79 -16.45 -0.46
CA GLN A 136 -11.13 -17.02 -0.55
C GLN A 136 -12.08 -16.39 0.48
N ARG A 137 -11.65 -16.25 1.73
CA ARG A 137 -12.43 -15.61 2.81
C ARG A 137 -12.76 -14.16 2.49
N LEU A 138 -11.83 -13.41 1.88
CA LEU A 138 -12.09 -12.04 1.41
C LEU A 138 -13.15 -12.01 0.33
N LEU A 139 -13.04 -12.87 -0.70
CA LEU A 139 -14.00 -12.91 -1.79
C LEU A 139 -15.40 -13.29 -1.30
N ASP A 140 -15.50 -14.27 -0.40
CA ASP A 140 -16.77 -14.71 0.18
C ASP A 140 -17.47 -13.60 0.96
N ARG A 141 -16.70 -12.77 1.69
CA ARG A 141 -17.26 -11.65 2.47
C ARG A 141 -17.52 -10.41 1.61
N ALA A 142 -16.62 -10.08 0.69
CA ALA A 142 -16.75 -8.96 -0.24
C ALA A 142 -17.96 -9.15 -1.17
N GLY A 143 -18.20 -10.38 -1.65
CA GLY A 143 -19.39 -10.71 -2.44
C GLY A 143 -20.71 -10.61 -1.68
N ARG A 144 -20.68 -10.65 -0.33
CA ARG A 144 -21.86 -10.54 0.55
C ARG A 144 -22.11 -9.10 1.04
N GLY A 145 -21.13 -8.21 0.95
CA GLY A 145 -21.12 -6.91 1.64
C GLY A 145 -21.13 -5.69 0.73
N SER A 146 -22.29 -5.32 0.17
CA SER A 146 -22.47 -4.02 -0.50
C SER A 146 -23.09 -2.95 0.42
N LYS A 147 -22.64 -2.81 1.67
CA LYS A 147 -23.19 -1.81 2.61
C LYS A 147 -22.40 -0.50 2.71
N GLU A 148 -21.15 -0.46 2.26
CA GLU A 148 -20.42 0.81 2.09
C GLU A 148 -20.48 1.23 0.63
N ARG A 149 -21.51 2.00 0.27
CA ARG A 149 -21.59 2.67 -1.03
C ARG A 149 -21.39 4.16 -0.83
N PRO A 150 -20.22 4.72 -1.13
CA PRO A 150 -20.16 6.10 -1.59
C PRO A 150 -20.85 6.16 -2.95
N SER A 151 -22.02 6.79 -2.95
CA SER A 151 -22.76 7.14 -4.16
C SER A 151 -21.95 8.13 -5.00
N GLU A 152 -22.05 7.97 -6.33
CA GLU A 152 -21.56 8.84 -7.41
C GLU A 152 -20.09 8.66 -7.89
N MET A 153 -19.90 7.86 -8.94
CA MET A 153 -19.30 8.30 -10.22
C MET A 153 -19.18 7.13 -11.23
N PHE A 154 -19.74 7.37 -12.43
CA PHE A 154 -20.00 6.47 -13.55
C PHE A 154 -18.77 5.76 -14.20
N LEU A 155 -19.08 4.66 -14.91
CA LEU A 155 -18.18 3.73 -15.61
C LEU A 155 -17.88 4.12 -17.07
N ALA A 156 -16.69 3.78 -17.58
CA ALA A 156 -16.42 3.48 -18.99
C ALA A 156 -15.10 2.70 -19.21
N GLY A 157 -15.20 1.58 -19.95
CA GLY A 157 -14.28 1.11 -21.01
C GLY A 157 -12.88 0.54 -20.67
N GLY A 158 -12.64 -0.73 -21.03
CA GLY A 158 -11.40 -1.49 -20.80
C GLY A 158 -10.10 -1.03 -21.47
N SER A 159 -10.11 -0.05 -22.40
CA SER A 159 -8.87 0.58 -22.88
C SER A 159 -8.32 1.62 -21.88
N MET A 160 -9.13 2.02 -20.90
CA MET A 160 -8.72 2.97 -19.86
C MET A 160 -7.78 2.38 -18.80
N LEU A 161 -7.53 1.07 -18.72
CA LEU A 161 -6.75 0.52 -17.60
C LEU A 161 -5.32 1.05 -17.58
N SER A 162 -4.66 1.18 -18.73
CA SER A 162 -3.31 1.76 -18.81
C SER A 162 -3.31 3.25 -18.49
N GLU A 163 -4.21 4.04 -19.09
CA GLU A 163 -4.34 5.47 -18.77
C GLU A 163 -4.77 5.72 -17.32
N ARG A 164 -5.56 4.81 -16.74
CA ARG A 164 -5.92 4.83 -15.33
C ARG A 164 -4.71 4.51 -14.50
N LEU A 165 -3.90 3.49 -14.84
CA LEU A 165 -2.65 3.17 -14.14
C LEU A 165 -1.64 4.33 -14.19
N THR A 166 -1.48 5.00 -15.33
CA THR A 166 -0.64 6.21 -15.41
C THR A 166 -1.20 7.34 -14.54
N ARG A 167 -2.53 7.56 -14.56
CA ARG A 167 -3.18 8.51 -13.63
C ARG A 167 -3.10 8.07 -12.18
N ILE A 168 -2.88 6.80 -11.87
CA ILE A 168 -2.65 6.28 -10.53
C ILE A 168 -1.27 6.69 -10.06
N GLU A 169 -0.22 6.48 -10.86
CA GLU A 169 1.14 6.93 -10.55
C GLU A 169 1.16 8.44 -10.28
N GLU A 170 0.57 9.25 -11.17
CA GLU A 170 0.44 10.70 -10.98
C GLU A 170 -0.44 11.07 -9.78
N SER A 171 -1.47 10.26 -9.49
CA SER A 171 -2.32 10.49 -8.31
C SER A 171 -1.57 10.17 -7.03
N LEU A 172 -0.80 9.07 -6.98
CA LEU A 172 0.01 8.69 -5.83
C LEU A 172 0.97 9.82 -5.50
N GLU A 173 1.63 10.43 -6.48
CA GLU A 173 2.45 11.62 -6.27
C GLU A 173 1.68 12.83 -5.73
N ARG A 174 0.41 13.03 -6.12
CA ARG A 174 -0.44 14.10 -5.56
C ARG A 174 -0.88 13.80 -4.13
N ILE A 175 -1.17 12.55 -3.83
CA ILE A 175 -1.61 12.09 -2.52
C ILE A 175 -0.47 12.15 -1.54
N GLU A 176 0.69 11.67 -1.97
CA GLU A 176 1.93 11.84 -1.25
C GLU A 176 2.03 13.32 -0.86
N ARG A 177 1.97 14.25 -1.83
CA ARG A 177 2.04 15.70 -1.53
C ARG A 177 0.97 16.20 -0.56
N HIS A 178 -0.28 15.73 -0.66
CA HIS A 178 -1.39 16.15 0.20
C HIS A 178 -1.24 15.63 1.65
N LEU A 179 -0.67 14.45 1.83
CA LEU A 179 -0.35 13.86 3.13
C LEU A 179 0.99 14.35 3.70
N GLY A 180 1.63 15.36 3.09
CA GLY A 180 2.94 15.86 3.51
C GLY A 180 4.13 14.98 3.13
N ILE A 181 3.90 14.02 2.23
CA ILE A 181 4.87 13.11 1.65
C ILE A 181 5.31 13.83 0.34
N GLN A 182 6.39 14.62 0.32
CA GLN A 182 6.95 15.20 -0.93
C GLN A 182 8.14 14.43 -1.50
N PRO A 183 8.18 14.02 -2.78
CA PRO A 183 9.37 13.37 -3.36
C PRO A 183 10.64 14.15 -3.02
N PRO A 184 11.78 13.49 -2.70
CA PRO A 184 13.01 14.20 -2.42
C PRO A 184 13.30 15.14 -3.59
N ALA A 185 13.61 16.40 -3.28
CA ALA A 185 14.06 17.34 -4.30
C ALA A 185 15.18 16.63 -5.07
N LYS A 186 15.03 16.51 -6.41
CA LYS A 186 16.07 15.93 -7.26
C LYS A 186 17.40 16.51 -6.79
N ALA A 187 18.30 15.65 -6.32
CA ALA A 187 19.64 16.08 -5.97
C ALA A 187 20.14 16.89 -7.16
N LYS A 188 20.46 18.18 -6.95
CA LYS A 188 21.07 18.99 -7.99
C LYS A 188 22.31 18.22 -8.42
N GLU A 189 22.32 17.75 -9.66
CA GLU A 189 23.55 17.29 -10.29
C GLU A 189 24.59 18.40 -10.08
N PRO A 190 25.81 18.08 -9.65
CA PRO A 190 26.83 19.11 -9.49
C PRO A 190 26.98 19.78 -10.86
N GLU A 191 26.63 21.07 -10.92
CA GLU A 191 26.95 21.90 -12.08
C GLU A 191 28.46 21.81 -12.24
N ASP A 192 28.87 21.19 -13.34
CA ASP A 192 30.26 21.06 -13.76
C ASP A 192 30.89 22.45 -13.75
N GLY A 193 31.63 22.72 -12.69
CA GLY A 193 32.36 23.95 -12.46
C GLY A 193 33.47 24.03 -13.50
N ARG A 194 33.16 24.61 -14.65
CA ARG A 194 34.19 25.16 -15.54
C ARG A 194 34.83 26.34 -14.83
N GLU A 195 35.82 26.04 -14.00
CA GLU A 195 36.83 27.01 -13.60
C GLU A 195 37.58 27.47 -14.85
N GLU A 196 37.50 28.77 -15.10
CA GLU A 196 38.42 29.48 -15.97
C GLU A 196 39.84 29.34 -15.41
N GLY A 197 40.73 28.76 -16.21
CA GLY A 197 42.16 28.67 -15.92
C GLY A 197 42.96 29.33 -17.03
N LEU A 198 43.45 30.53 -16.74
CA LEU A 198 44.37 31.34 -17.55
C LEU A 198 45.60 30.56 -18.01
N GLY A 199 45.99 30.79 -19.27
CA GLY A 199 47.27 30.38 -19.86
C GLY A 199 47.48 31.04 -21.21
#